data_AF-A0A1G2CLG3-F1
#
_entry.id   AF-A0A1G2CLG3-F1
#
_cell.length_a   1.000
_cell.length_b   1.000
_cell.length_c   1.000
_cell.angle_alpha   90.00
_cell.angle_beta   90.00
_cell.angle_gamma   90.00
#
_symmetry.space_group_name_H-M   'P 1'
#
loop_
_entity.id
_entity.type
_entity.pdbx_description
1 polymer ?
#
loop_
_entity_poly.entity_id
_entity_poly.type
_entity_poly.pdbx_seq_one_letter_code
_entity_poly.pdbx_strand_id
1 'polypeptide(L)'
;MSFFLSKIFLINTALADGTSSSITISNPLGSISTIPGLINKIIDFLATLGIPVVTLLVIYGGWQILIAGGNETNFTKGKNTITYAALGYGIVLIAKGVSGLVEYMLTGSTTQATIDVGGIISRSANWLLGLMLALSVIMAIYAAFLFLTKSGDSKETERAKKILFYTAIALAIGLGAQTVSSLVQFFVNNSS
;
A
#
# COMPACT_ATOMS: atom_id res chain seq x y z
N MET A 1 2.20 36.60 57.33
CA MET A 1 1.04 36.75 56.43
C MET A 1 1.41 37.12 54.98
N SER A 2 2.68 37.34 54.63
CA SER A 2 3.10 37.73 53.26
C SER A 2 3.34 36.54 52.30
N PHE A 3 3.63 35.34 52.82
CA PHE A 3 3.97 34.17 52.00
C PHE A 3 2.77 33.50 51.31
N PHE A 4 1.56 33.63 51.87
CA PHE A 4 0.33 33.03 51.32
C PHE A 4 -0.29 33.86 50.19
N LEU A 5 -0.09 35.19 50.19
CA LEU A 5 -0.60 36.09 49.15
C LEU A 5 0.15 35.93 47.82
N SER A 6 1.47 35.66 47.86
CA SER A 6 2.26 35.43 46.64
C SER A 6 1.88 34.12 45.93
N LYS A 7 1.52 33.06 46.69
CA LYS A 7 1.08 31.78 46.12
C LYS A 7 -0.31 31.86 45.49
N ILE A 8 -1.20 32.71 46.02
CA ILE A 8 -2.50 32.99 45.40
C ILE A 8 -2.36 33.81 44.12
N PHE A 9 -1.36 34.70 44.04
CA PHE A 9 -1.09 35.47 42.82
C PHE A 9 -0.40 34.64 41.71
N LEU A 10 0.36 33.60 42.06
CA LEU A 10 1.00 32.68 41.10
C LEU A 10 0.06 31.61 40.52
N ILE A 11 -1.17 31.47 41.03
CA ILE A 11 -2.14 30.47 40.51
C ILE A 11 -2.93 31.01 39.30
N ASN A 12 -2.99 32.33 39.10
CA ASN A 12 -3.74 32.93 37.98
C ASN A 12 -2.95 33.08 36.66
N THR A 13 -1.71 32.58 36.56
CA THR A 13 -0.97 32.50 35.29
C THR A 13 -0.85 31.08 34.74
N ALA A 14 -1.54 30.10 35.35
CA ALA A 14 -1.59 28.72 34.86
C ALA A 14 -2.84 28.40 34.03
N LEU A 15 -3.66 29.40 33.68
CA LEU A 15 -4.83 29.26 32.82
C LEU A 15 -4.82 30.31 31.70
N ALA A 16 -3.81 30.27 30.84
CA ALA A 16 -3.88 30.90 29.52
C ALA A 16 -3.03 30.18 28.46
N ASP A 17 -2.68 28.90 28.65
CA ASP A 17 -2.52 28.02 27.50
C ASP A 17 -3.92 27.61 27.06
N GLY A 18 -4.64 28.59 26.54
CA GLY A 18 -5.56 28.32 25.46
C GLY A 18 -4.70 27.85 24.30
N THR A 19 -4.26 26.57 24.34
CA THR A 19 -4.08 25.82 23.11
C THR A 19 -5.45 25.82 22.47
N SER A 20 -5.74 26.88 21.72
CA SER A 20 -6.44 26.75 20.47
C SER A 20 -5.62 25.73 19.69
N SER A 21 -5.84 24.46 20.00
CA SER A 21 -5.82 23.38 19.03
C SER A 21 -6.90 23.80 18.05
N SER A 22 -6.58 24.79 17.23
CA SER A 22 -7.23 25.00 15.97
C SER A 22 -7.21 23.62 15.39
N ILE A 23 -8.39 23.00 15.30
CA ILE A 23 -8.60 21.90 14.39
C ILE A 23 -8.41 22.56 13.04
N THR A 24 -7.15 22.76 12.67
CA THR A 24 -6.77 22.99 11.30
C THR A 24 -7.14 21.69 10.67
N ILE A 25 -8.30 21.68 10.00
CA ILE A 25 -8.57 20.72 8.96
C ILE A 25 -7.47 20.99 7.94
N SER A 26 -6.33 20.32 8.11
CA SER A 26 -5.28 20.28 7.12
C SER A 26 -5.97 19.76 5.88
N ASN A 27 -6.08 20.63 4.87
CA ASN A 27 -6.61 20.25 3.58
C ASN A 27 -5.94 18.93 3.19
N PRO A 28 -6.68 17.84 2.90
CA PRO A 28 -6.06 16.57 2.51
C PRO A 28 -5.23 16.70 1.22
N LEU A 29 -5.40 17.81 0.49
CA LEU A 29 -4.60 18.19 -0.67
C LEU A 29 -3.33 19.02 -0.31
N GLY A 30 -3.18 19.46 0.94
CA GLY A 30 -2.10 20.33 1.43
C GLY A 30 -2.32 21.82 1.15
N SER A 31 -1.32 22.64 1.44
CA SER A 31 -1.28 24.06 1.09
C SER A 31 -0.84 24.21 -0.37
N ILE A 32 -1.79 24.08 -1.29
CA ILE A 32 -1.57 24.27 -2.74
C ILE A 32 -1.83 25.74 -3.09
N SER A 33 -0.82 26.41 -3.64
CA SER A 33 -0.92 27.81 -4.10
C SER A 33 -0.82 27.96 -5.62
N THR A 34 -0.60 26.87 -6.37
CA THR A 34 -0.38 26.90 -7.82
C THR A 34 -0.99 25.70 -8.56
N ILE A 35 -1.33 25.87 -9.85
CA ILE A 35 -1.86 24.83 -10.74
C ILE A 35 -0.90 23.62 -10.89
N PRO A 36 0.43 23.80 -11.06
CA PRO A 36 1.36 22.67 -11.11
C PRO A 36 1.38 21.83 -9.83
N GLY A 37 1.25 22.47 -8.66
CA GLY A 37 1.16 21.77 -7.38
C GLY A 37 -0.09 20.89 -7.27
N LEU A 38 -1.21 21.35 -7.83
CA LEU A 38 -2.44 20.55 -7.90
C LEU A 38 -2.26 19.32 -8.79
N ILE A 39 -1.64 19.48 -9.96
CA ILE A 39 -1.36 18.38 -10.89
C ILE A 39 -0.44 17.34 -10.23
N ASN A 40 0.63 17.76 -9.56
CA ASN A 40 1.53 16.87 -8.82
C ASN A 40 0.79 16.08 -7.73
N LYS A 41 -0.09 16.72 -6.96
CA LYS A 41 -0.90 16.03 -5.94
C LYS A 41 -1.85 14.99 -6.55
N ILE A 42 -2.49 15.31 -7.68
CA ILE A 42 -3.34 14.37 -8.41
C ILE A 42 -2.50 13.18 -8.89
N ILE A 43 -1.33 13.42 -9.49
CA ILE A 43 -0.44 12.35 -9.97
C ILE A 43 0.04 11.47 -8.80
N ASP A 44 0.44 12.06 -7.68
CA ASP A 44 0.86 11.29 -6.49
C ASP A 44 -0.29 10.46 -5.91
N PHE A 45 -1.50 10.98 -5.92
CA PHE A 45 -2.70 10.24 -5.52
C PHE A 45 -2.98 9.08 -6.47
N LEU A 46 -2.95 9.31 -7.79
CA LEU A 46 -3.09 8.27 -8.81
C LEU A 46 -1.96 7.22 -8.73
N ALA A 47 -0.73 7.62 -8.44
CA ALA A 47 0.38 6.68 -8.26
C ALA A 47 0.18 5.83 -7.00
N THR A 48 -0.29 6.44 -5.91
CA THR A 48 -0.54 5.75 -4.63
C THR A 48 -1.70 4.76 -4.74
N LEU A 49 -2.81 5.13 -5.38
CA LEU A 49 -3.93 4.22 -5.64
C LEU A 49 -3.68 3.27 -6.82
N GLY A 50 -2.80 3.65 -7.75
CA GLY A 50 -2.45 2.84 -8.90
C GLY A 50 -1.78 1.54 -8.48
N ILE A 51 -0.91 1.58 -7.47
CA ILE A 51 -0.20 0.40 -6.96
C ILE A 51 -1.15 -0.76 -6.57
N PRO A 52 -2.14 -0.59 -5.68
CA PRO A 52 -3.05 -1.68 -5.31
C PRO A 52 -3.92 -2.14 -6.49
N VAL A 53 -4.38 -1.22 -7.33
CA VAL A 53 -5.21 -1.55 -8.50
C VAL A 53 -4.43 -2.36 -9.53
N VAL A 54 -3.21 -1.95 -9.86
CA VAL A 54 -2.32 -2.65 -10.78
C VAL A 54 -1.97 -4.03 -10.24
N THR A 55 -1.69 -4.13 -8.93
CA THR A 55 -1.40 -5.41 -8.27
C THR A 55 -2.58 -6.38 -8.44
N LEU A 56 -3.82 -5.93 -8.22
CA LEU A 56 -5.02 -6.75 -8.45
C LEU A 56 -5.18 -7.18 -9.90
N LEU A 57 -4.99 -6.28 -10.86
CA LEU A 57 -5.09 -6.61 -12.28
C LEU A 57 -4.04 -7.61 -12.73
N VAL A 58 -2.82 -7.51 -12.19
CA VAL A 58 -1.75 -8.47 -12.47
C VAL A 58 -2.09 -9.84 -11.90
N ILE A 59 -2.61 -9.91 -10.67
CA ILE A 59 -3.08 -11.17 -10.07
C ILE A 59 -4.20 -11.78 -10.91
N TYR A 60 -5.17 -10.98 -11.33
CA TYR A 60 -6.28 -11.44 -12.16
C TYR A 60 -5.81 -11.94 -13.53
N GLY A 61 -4.93 -11.20 -14.21
CA GLY A 61 -4.36 -11.60 -15.49
C GLY A 61 -3.50 -12.86 -15.39
N GLY A 62 -2.72 -12.99 -14.30
CA GLY A 62 -1.93 -14.18 -14.01
C GLY A 62 -2.81 -15.40 -13.75
N TRP A 63 -3.86 -15.25 -12.93
CA TRP A 63 -4.85 -16.31 -12.70
C TRP A 63 -5.50 -16.77 -14.00
N GLN A 64 -5.90 -15.83 -14.87
CA GLN A 64 -6.50 -16.14 -16.17
C GLN A 64 -5.56 -16.92 -17.09
N ILE A 65 -4.25 -16.62 -17.07
CA ILE A 65 -3.24 -17.39 -17.79
C ILE A 65 -3.11 -18.81 -17.24
N LEU A 66 -3.07 -18.96 -15.91
CA LEU A 66 -2.89 -20.27 -15.25
C LEU A 66 -4.03 -21.24 -15.56
N ILE A 67 -5.27 -20.76 -15.59
CA ILE A 67 -6.45 -21.59 -15.88
C ILE A 67 -6.73 -21.74 -17.38
N ALA A 68 -5.95 -21.08 -18.25
CA ALA A 68 -6.21 -21.10 -19.69
C ALA A 68 -6.13 -22.52 -20.29
N GLY A 69 -5.33 -23.43 -19.70
CA GLY A 69 -5.35 -24.85 -20.04
C GLY A 69 -5.11 -25.17 -21.52
N GLY A 70 -4.37 -24.31 -22.24
CA GLY A 70 -4.14 -24.43 -23.68
C GLY A 70 -5.11 -23.62 -24.57
N ASN A 71 -6.11 -22.96 -24.00
CA ASN A 71 -6.96 -22.01 -24.71
C ASN A 71 -6.21 -20.68 -24.93
N GLU A 72 -5.77 -20.48 -26.17
CA GLU A 72 -5.00 -19.31 -26.60
C GLU A 72 -5.73 -17.98 -26.38
N THR A 73 -7.07 -17.99 -26.40
CA THR A 73 -7.88 -16.78 -26.16
C THR A 73 -7.75 -16.32 -24.71
N ASN A 74 -7.84 -17.24 -23.75
CA ASN A 74 -7.73 -16.89 -22.33
C ASN A 74 -6.30 -16.52 -21.95
N PHE A 75 -5.32 -17.20 -22.54
CA PHE A 75 -3.92 -16.85 -22.39
C PHE A 75 -3.64 -15.42 -22.88
N THR A 76 -4.12 -15.08 -24.08
CA THR A 76 -3.96 -13.75 -24.67
C THR A 76 -4.68 -12.67 -23.85
N LYS A 77 -5.90 -12.94 -23.39
CA LYS A 77 -6.63 -12.00 -22.53
C LYS A 77 -5.90 -11.72 -21.21
N GLY A 78 -5.37 -12.76 -20.55
CA GLY A 78 -4.61 -12.57 -19.32
C GLY A 78 -3.32 -11.77 -19.55
N LYS A 79 -2.58 -12.07 -20.65
CA LYS A 79 -1.41 -11.29 -21.05
C LYS A 79 -1.76 -9.82 -21.32
N ASN A 80 -2.82 -9.58 -22.08
CA ASN A 80 -3.28 -8.22 -22.41
C ASN A 80 -3.68 -7.45 -21.15
N THR A 81 -4.32 -8.12 -20.20
CA THR A 81 -4.69 -7.49 -18.91
C THR A 81 -3.46 -7.01 -18.15
N ILE A 82 -2.41 -7.84 -18.07
CA ILE A 82 -1.14 -7.46 -17.45
C ILE A 82 -0.48 -6.31 -18.22
N THR A 83 -0.45 -6.39 -19.56
CA THR A 83 0.13 -5.34 -20.41
C THR A 83 -0.60 -4.00 -20.25
N TYR A 84 -1.93 -3.98 -20.23
CA TYR A 84 -2.70 -2.76 -20.04
C TYR A 84 -2.52 -2.19 -18.64
N ALA A 85 -2.42 -3.03 -17.61
CA ALA A 85 -2.10 -2.58 -16.26
C ALA A 85 -0.72 -1.91 -16.20
N ALA A 86 0.29 -2.53 -16.84
CA ALA A 86 1.63 -1.98 -16.93
C ALA A 86 1.67 -0.66 -17.73
N LEU A 87 0.98 -0.59 -18.87
CA LEU A 87 0.86 0.62 -19.68
C LEU A 87 0.18 1.76 -18.92
N GLY A 88 -0.94 1.47 -18.24
CA GLY A 88 -1.68 2.45 -17.44
C GLY A 88 -0.82 3.02 -16.32
N TYR A 89 -0.10 2.18 -15.58
CA TYR A 89 0.83 2.65 -14.54
C TYR A 89 2.03 3.39 -15.14
N GLY A 90 2.55 2.93 -16.28
CA GLY A 90 3.62 3.60 -17.02
C GLY A 90 3.28 5.04 -17.39
N ILE A 91 2.05 5.32 -17.83
CA ILE A 91 1.58 6.68 -18.12
C ILE A 91 1.63 7.56 -16.86
N VAL A 92 1.22 7.03 -15.70
CA VAL A 92 1.29 7.77 -14.43
C VAL A 92 2.73 8.11 -14.06
N LEU A 93 3.66 7.17 -14.27
CA LEU A 93 5.09 7.40 -14.03
C LEU A 93 5.66 8.48 -14.97
N ILE A 94 5.29 8.45 -16.25
CA ILE A 94 5.69 9.48 -17.22
C ILE A 94 5.13 10.84 -16.84
N ALA A 95 3.84 10.92 -16.45
CA ALA A 95 3.22 12.16 -16.01
C ALA A 95 3.95 12.78 -14.82
N LYS A 96 4.43 11.95 -13.89
CA LYS A 96 5.24 12.39 -12.74
C LYS A 96 6.59 12.94 -13.19
N GLY A 97 7.26 12.29 -14.14
CA GLY A 97 8.50 12.77 -14.74
C GLY A 97 8.32 14.13 -15.43
N VAL A 98 7.27 14.28 -16.26
CA VAL A 98 6.96 15.53 -16.97
C VAL A 98 6.65 16.66 -15.99
N SER A 99 5.88 16.38 -14.93
CA SER A 99 5.53 17.41 -13.95
C SER A 99 6.75 17.88 -13.15
N GLY A 100 7.70 16.98 -12.85
CA GLY A 100 9.00 17.35 -12.28
C GLY A 100 9.83 18.26 -13.19
N LEU A 101 9.79 18.05 -14.52
CA LEU A 101 10.46 18.93 -15.48
C LEU A 101 9.84 20.32 -15.52
N VAL A 102 8.51 20.41 -15.48
CA VAL A 102 7.79 21.70 -15.45
C VAL A 102 8.14 22.49 -14.18
N GLU A 103 8.17 21.81 -13.03
CA GLU A 103 8.57 22.41 -11.75
C GLU A 103 10.03 22.87 -11.76
N TYR A 104 10.94 22.08 -12.34
CA TYR A 104 12.33 22.48 -12.52
C TYR A 104 12.46 23.77 -13.33
N MET A 105 11.72 23.90 -14.43
CA MET A 105 11.76 25.12 -15.27
C MET A 105 11.18 26.34 -14.57
N LEU A 106 10.24 26.15 -13.63
CA LEU A 106 9.57 27.24 -12.93
C LEU A 106 10.31 27.69 -11.66
N THR A 107 10.94 26.75 -10.96
CA THR A 107 11.49 26.98 -9.62
C THR A 107 13.01 26.84 -9.56
N GLY A 108 13.65 26.32 -10.61
CA GLY A 108 15.10 26.11 -10.69
C GLY A 108 15.63 24.99 -9.78
N SER A 109 14.78 24.39 -8.95
CA SER A 109 15.12 23.25 -8.09
C SER A 109 14.71 21.94 -8.76
N THR A 110 15.65 21.00 -8.85
CA THR A 110 15.36 19.62 -9.26
C THR A 110 14.72 18.87 -8.11
N THR A 111 13.38 18.85 -8.05
CA THR A 111 12.69 17.76 -7.37
C THR A 111 12.96 16.52 -8.22
N GLN A 112 13.99 15.74 -7.88
CA GLN A 112 14.34 14.54 -8.63
C GLN A 112 13.10 13.65 -8.72
N ALA A 113 12.64 13.40 -9.95
CA ALA A 113 11.71 12.32 -10.23
C ALA A 113 12.49 10.99 -10.08
N THR A 114 12.86 10.65 -8.85
CA THR A 114 13.47 9.37 -8.55
C THR A 114 12.38 8.32 -8.69
N ILE A 115 12.53 7.44 -9.67
CA ILE A 115 11.77 6.20 -9.70
C ILE A 115 12.33 5.33 -8.58
N ASP A 116 11.75 5.47 -7.40
CA ASP A 116 12.07 4.65 -6.24
C ASP A 116 11.47 3.25 -6.45
N VAL A 117 12.20 2.43 -7.21
CA VAL A 117 11.84 1.04 -7.50
C VAL A 117 11.67 0.26 -6.19
N GLY A 118 12.52 0.53 -5.20
CA GLY A 118 12.43 -0.06 -3.86
C GLY A 118 11.11 0.27 -3.18
N GLY A 119 10.74 1.55 -3.13
CA GLY A 119 9.48 2.01 -2.56
C GLY A 119 8.24 1.49 -3.29
N ILE A 120 8.28 1.37 -4.62
CA ILE A 120 7.18 0.76 -5.39
C ILE A 120 6.99 -0.71 -5.01
N ILE A 121 8.09 -1.47 -4.92
CA ILE A 121 8.07 -2.89 -4.52
C ILE A 121 7.56 -3.03 -3.08
N SER A 122 8.03 -2.22 -2.14
CA SER A 122 7.57 -2.31 -0.75
C SER A 122 6.09 -1.95 -0.59
N ARG A 123 5.59 -0.96 -1.33
CA ARG A 123 4.17 -0.57 -1.28
C ARG A 123 3.27 -1.65 -1.86
N SER A 124 3.64 -2.25 -3.00
CA SER A 124 2.87 -3.35 -3.58
C SER A 124 2.91 -4.59 -2.69
N ALA A 125 4.09 -4.95 -2.17
CA ALA A 125 4.27 -6.07 -1.26
C ALA A 125 3.47 -5.90 0.04
N ASN A 126 3.52 -4.73 0.68
CA ASN A 126 2.79 -4.48 1.93
C ASN A 126 1.28 -4.47 1.71
N TRP A 127 0.80 -3.90 0.60
CA TRP A 127 -0.61 -3.93 0.27
C TRP A 127 -1.11 -5.36 0.02
N LEU A 128 -0.35 -6.14 -0.77
CA LEU A 128 -0.65 -7.55 -1.03
C LEU A 128 -0.63 -8.37 0.27
N LEU A 129 0.35 -8.14 1.13
CA LEU A 129 0.47 -8.80 2.43
C LEU A 129 -0.74 -8.47 3.32
N GLY A 130 -1.18 -7.21 3.35
CA GLY A 130 -2.41 -6.82 4.05
C GLY A 130 -3.65 -7.57 3.53
N LEU A 131 -3.79 -7.70 2.21
CA LEU A 131 -4.87 -8.49 1.60
C LEU A 131 -4.79 -9.97 1.98
N MET A 132 -3.59 -10.56 1.93
CA MET A 132 -3.36 -11.95 2.30
C MET A 132 -3.63 -12.21 3.78
N LEU A 133 -3.27 -11.27 4.67
CA LEU A 133 -3.58 -11.36 6.10
C LEU A 133 -5.09 -11.33 6.33
N ALA A 134 -5.81 -10.43 5.66
CA ALA A 134 -7.27 -10.37 5.76
C ALA A 134 -7.91 -11.69 5.31
N LEU A 135 -7.51 -12.22 4.14
CA LEU A 135 -7.98 -13.51 3.65
C LEU A 135 -7.57 -14.68 4.56
N SER A 136 -6.35 -14.63 5.08
CA SER A 136 -5.80 -15.65 5.99
C SER A 136 -6.65 -15.78 7.25
N VAL A 137 -6.99 -14.65 7.88
CA VAL A 137 -7.86 -14.61 9.05
C VAL A 137 -9.25 -15.17 8.73
N ILE A 138 -9.86 -14.75 7.61
CA ILE A 138 -11.17 -15.24 7.19
C ILE A 138 -11.15 -16.77 6.97
N MET A 139 -10.15 -17.28 6.26
CA MET A 139 -10.01 -18.71 5.97
C MET A 139 -9.69 -19.53 7.21
N ALA A 140 -8.89 -18.99 8.14
CA ALA A 140 -8.60 -19.64 9.42
C ALA A 140 -9.87 -19.76 10.28
N ILE A 141 -10.68 -18.70 10.35
CA ILE A 141 -11.98 -18.72 11.05
C ILE A 141 -12.92 -19.74 10.39
N TYR A 142 -13.00 -19.74 9.06
CA TYR A 142 -13.81 -20.71 8.31
C TYR A 142 -13.38 -22.16 8.57
N ALA A 143 -12.07 -22.43 8.54
CA ALA A 143 -11.54 -23.77 8.81
C ALA A 143 -11.79 -24.21 10.26
N ALA A 144 -11.64 -23.30 11.24
CA ALA A 144 -11.95 -23.57 12.64
C ALA A 144 -13.43 -23.93 12.83
N PHE A 145 -14.33 -23.17 12.22
CA PHE A 145 -15.77 -23.47 12.27
C PHE A 145 -16.10 -24.79 11.58
N LEU A 146 -15.50 -25.06 10.42
CA LEU A 146 -15.67 -26.32 9.69
C LEU A 146 -15.21 -27.52 10.54
N PHE A 147 -14.07 -27.38 11.23
CA PHE A 147 -13.55 -28.42 12.12
C PHE A 147 -14.46 -28.66 13.33
N LEU A 148 -15.00 -27.61 13.94
CA LEU A 148 -15.88 -27.70 15.10
C LEU A 148 -17.26 -28.28 14.76
N THR A 149 -17.82 -27.90 13.61
CA THR A 149 -19.17 -28.34 13.22
C THR A 149 -19.20 -29.68 12.51
N LYS A 150 -18.11 -30.08 11.85
CA LYS A 150 -18.02 -31.34 11.09
C LYS A 150 -16.94 -32.30 11.59
N SER A 151 -16.55 -32.21 12.88
CA SER A 151 -15.53 -33.06 13.52
C SER A 151 -15.80 -34.58 13.45
N GLY A 152 -17.00 -35.02 13.05
CA GLY A 152 -17.33 -36.44 12.84
C GLY A 152 -17.12 -36.96 11.42
N ASP A 153 -16.90 -36.08 10.43
CA ASP A 153 -16.65 -36.45 9.03
C ASP A 153 -15.16 -36.31 8.70
N SER A 154 -14.53 -37.43 8.33
CA SER A 154 -13.09 -37.49 8.03
C SER A 154 -12.70 -36.60 6.84
N LYS A 155 -13.59 -36.46 5.84
CA LYS A 155 -13.31 -35.66 4.64
C LYS A 155 -13.30 -34.17 4.95
N GLU A 156 -14.24 -33.71 5.76
CA GLU A 156 -14.38 -32.28 6.09
C GLU A 156 -13.33 -31.84 7.11
N THR A 157 -12.97 -32.73 8.05
CA THR A 157 -11.83 -32.53 8.95
C THR A 157 -10.51 -32.38 8.18
N GLU A 158 -10.30 -33.20 7.14
CA GLU A 158 -9.11 -33.10 6.30
C GLU A 158 -9.11 -31.82 5.45
N ARG A 159 -10.27 -31.39 4.94
CA ARG A 159 -10.41 -30.09 4.26
C ARG A 159 -10.04 -28.93 5.18
N ALA A 160 -10.54 -28.91 6.42
CA ALA A 160 -10.19 -27.88 7.39
C ALA A 160 -8.67 -27.82 7.63
N LYS A 161 -8.03 -28.98 7.81
CA LYS A 161 -6.56 -29.08 7.96
C LYS A 161 -5.82 -28.54 6.73
N LYS A 162 -6.26 -28.88 5.51
CA LYS A 162 -5.66 -28.36 4.27
C LYS A 162 -5.79 -26.85 4.17
N ILE A 163 -6.96 -26.30 4.52
CA ILE A 163 -7.16 -24.84 4.53
C ILE A 163 -6.17 -24.19 5.49
N LEU A 164 -6.06 -24.68 6.74
CA LEU A 164 -5.08 -24.15 7.70
C LEU A 164 -3.64 -24.25 7.19
N PHE A 165 -3.29 -25.35 6.52
CA PHE A 165 -1.97 -25.54 5.94
C PHE A 165 -1.69 -24.54 4.80
N TYR A 166 -2.65 -24.34 3.90
CA TYR A 166 -2.55 -23.35 2.82
C TYR A 166 -2.52 -21.92 3.36
N THR A 167 -3.28 -21.63 4.40
CA THR A 167 -3.25 -20.34 5.10
C THR A 167 -1.87 -20.07 5.71
N ALA A 168 -1.25 -21.07 6.33
CA ALA A 168 0.11 -20.95 6.86
C ALA A 168 1.16 -20.74 5.74
N ILE A 169 1.04 -21.46 4.62
CA ILE A 169 1.90 -21.27 3.45
C ILE A 169 1.75 -19.86 2.88
N ALA A 170 0.52 -19.36 2.75
CA ALA A 170 0.26 -18.02 2.25
C ALA A 170 0.93 -16.94 3.13
N LEU A 171 0.83 -17.08 4.46
CA LEU A 171 1.53 -16.19 5.40
C LEU A 171 3.05 -16.29 5.26
N ALA A 172 3.59 -17.51 5.15
CA ALA A 172 5.02 -17.73 4.99
C ALA A 172 5.56 -17.09 3.70
N ILE A 173 4.83 -17.22 2.58
CA ILE A 173 5.18 -16.58 1.29
C ILE A 173 5.10 -15.06 1.41
N GLY A 174 4.04 -14.53 2.02
CA GLY A 174 3.89 -13.08 2.23
C GLY A 174 5.06 -12.48 3.01
N LEU A 175 5.43 -13.10 4.13
CA LEU A 175 6.58 -12.67 4.93
C LEU A 175 7.91 -12.90 4.21
N GLY A 176 8.04 -14.01 3.45
CA GLY A 176 9.18 -14.28 2.60
C GLY A 176 9.35 -13.28 1.44
N ALA A 177 8.26 -12.68 0.95
CA ALA A 177 8.35 -11.65 -0.08
C ALA A 177 9.06 -10.38 0.42
N GLN A 178 8.92 -10.05 1.71
CA GLN A 178 9.59 -8.89 2.31
C GLN A 178 11.11 -9.09 2.40
N THR A 179 11.56 -10.32 2.67
CA THR A 179 12.99 -10.62 2.71
C THR A 179 13.61 -10.54 1.31
N VAL A 180 12.96 -11.08 0.28
CA VAL A 180 13.39 -10.95 -1.12
C VAL A 180 13.42 -9.49 -1.57
N SER A 181 12.40 -8.70 -1.18
CA SER A 181 12.35 -7.27 -1.49
C SER A 181 13.53 -6.51 -0.88
N SER A 182 13.90 -6.84 0.37
CA SER A 182 15.03 -6.24 1.07
C SER A 182 16.38 -6.58 0.40
N LEU A 183 16.52 -7.82 -0.07
CA LEU A 183 17.69 -8.26 -0.85
C LEU A 183 17.82 -7.47 -2.16
N VAL A 184 16.74 -7.29 -2.91
CA VAL A 184 16.76 -6.51 -4.15
C VAL A 184 17.12 -5.05 -3.87
N GLN A 185 16.54 -4.45 -2.82
CA GLN A 185 16.87 -3.08 -2.41
C GLN A 185 18.34 -2.93 -1.99
N PHE A 186 18.91 -3.93 -1.29
CA PHE A 186 20.31 -3.92 -0.93
C PHE A 186 21.22 -3.81 -2.15
N PHE A 187 20.97 -4.61 -3.19
CA PHE A 187 21.77 -4.55 -4.42
C PHE A 187 21.57 -3.26 -5.22
N VAL A 188 20.33 -2.75 -5.30
CA VAL A 188 20.03 -1.49 -5.99
C VAL A 188 20.67 -0.29 -5.27
N ASN A 189 20.58 -0.23 -3.94
CA ASN A 189 21.14 0.89 -3.19
C ASN A 189 22.67 0.83 -3.07
N ASN A 190 23.25 -0.37 -3.11
CA ASN A 190 24.70 -0.58 -3.02
C ASN A 190 25.39 -0.60 -4.41
N SER A 191 24.67 -0.34 -5.50
CA SER A 191 25.23 -0.20 -6.86
C SER A 191 25.36 1.27 -7.32
N SER A 192 25.13 2.22 -6.41
CA SER A 192 25.49 3.65 -6.54
C SER A 192 26.81 3.94 -5.84
#